data_AF-A0A402ARW6-F1
#
_entry.id   AF-A0A402ARW6-F1
#
_cell.length_a   1.000
_cell.length_b   1.000
_cell.length_c   1.000
_cell.angle_alpha   90.00
_cell.angle_beta   90.00
_cell.angle_gamma   90.00
#
_symmetry.space_group_name_H-M   'P 1'
#
loop_
_entity.id
_entity.type
_entity.pdbx_description
1 polymer ?
#
loop_
_entity_poly.entity_id
_entity_poly.type
_entity_poly.pdbx_seq_one_letter_code
_entity_poly.pdbx_strand_id
1 'polypeptide(L)'
;MLQAQSVSQPRISDMRVHFPSGHERYIDITWTSLRDQQGYWMGLVAIFRDVTERHHKEYRIRHAFHLLSSLMEEMVHLPCK
;
A
#
# COMPACT_ATOMS: atom_id res chain seq x y z
N MET A 1 26.67 -18.90 11.06
CA MET A 1 26.35 -17.79 10.13
C MET A 1 24.86 -17.84 9.80
N LEU A 2 24.16 -16.71 9.84
CA LEU A 2 22.73 -16.59 9.54
C LEU A 2 22.51 -16.72 8.02
N GLN A 3 21.55 -17.53 7.57
CA GLN A 3 21.17 -17.58 6.16
C GLN A 3 19.83 -16.87 5.97
N ALA A 4 19.82 -15.81 5.16
CA ALA A 4 18.59 -15.25 4.62
C ALA A 4 18.19 -16.08 3.39
N GLN A 5 17.41 -17.13 3.58
CA GLN A 5 16.85 -17.86 2.45
C GLN A 5 15.71 -17.04 1.83
N SER A 6 15.68 -16.96 0.49
CA SER A 6 14.64 -16.32 -0.31
C SER A 6 13.35 -17.15 -0.29
N VAL A 7 12.76 -17.33 0.88
CA VAL A 7 11.36 -17.76 0.98
C VAL A 7 10.55 -16.52 0.62
N SER A 8 9.79 -16.60 -0.48
CA SER A 8 8.84 -15.60 -0.99
C SER A 8 8.63 -14.43 -0.02
N GLN A 9 9.25 -13.27 -0.25
CA GLN A 9 9.09 -12.12 0.64
C GLN A 9 7.61 -11.69 0.66
N PRO A 10 6.83 -12.00 1.72
CA PRO A 10 5.45 -11.55 1.78
C PRO A 10 5.46 -10.02 1.83
N ARG A 11 4.71 -9.41 0.91
CA ARG A 11 4.49 -7.97 0.89
C ARG A 11 3.02 -7.72 1.18
N ILE A 12 2.74 -7.05 2.30
CA ILE A 12 1.43 -6.47 2.57
C ILE A 12 1.52 -5.01 2.15
N SER A 13 0.62 -4.60 1.26
CA SER A 13 0.57 -3.21 0.77
C SER A 13 -0.64 -2.49 1.37
N ASP A 14 -0.54 -1.18 1.49
CA ASP A 14 -1.63 -0.27 1.89
C ASP A 14 -2.26 -0.57 3.27
N MET A 15 -1.47 -1.08 4.22
CA MET A 15 -1.95 -1.31 5.57
C MET A 15 -2.19 0.04 6.27
N ARG A 16 -3.44 0.30 6.70
CA ARG A 16 -3.76 1.49 7.49
C ARG A 16 -3.33 1.29 8.94
N VAL A 17 -2.50 2.20 9.42
CA VAL A 17 -2.00 2.21 10.79
C VAL A 17 -2.46 3.50 11.47
N HIS A 18 -3.09 3.35 12.63
CA HIS A 18 -3.48 4.46 13.49
C HIS A 18 -2.37 4.71 14.52
N PHE A 19 -1.75 5.89 14.46
CA PHE A 19 -0.76 6.28 15.46
C PHE A 19 -1.46 6.83 16.71
N PRO A 20 -0.87 6.70 17.92
CA PRO A 20 -1.39 7.31 19.14
C PRO A 20 -1.62 8.83 19.04
N SER A 21 -0.92 9.51 18.11
CA SER A 21 -1.11 10.92 17.77
C SER A 21 -2.38 11.22 16.97
N GLY A 22 -3.24 10.22 16.71
CA GLY A 22 -4.49 10.36 15.94
C GLY A 22 -4.31 10.42 14.43
N HIS A 23 -3.08 10.37 13.93
CA HIS A 23 -2.80 10.41 12.49
C HIS A 23 -2.85 9.00 11.90
N GLU A 24 -3.48 8.87 10.73
CA GLU A 24 -3.48 7.65 9.94
C GLU A 24 -2.34 7.66 8.94
N ARG A 25 -1.66 6.51 8.77
CA ARG A 25 -0.69 6.31 7.69
C ARG A 25 -0.99 5.03 6.93
N TYR A 26 -0.65 5.04 5.65
CA TYR A 26 -0.60 3.84 4.83
C TYR A 26 0.83 3.30 4.86
N ILE A 27 0.99 2.05 5.27
CA ILE A 27 2.29 1.40 5.40
C ILE A 27 2.35 0.18 4.47
N ASP A 28 3.39 0.14 3.64
CA ASP A 28 3.80 -1.06 2.90
C ASP A 28 4.83 -1.81 3.76
N ILE A 29 4.56 -3.08 4.07
CA ILE A 29 5.42 -3.92 4.88
C ILE A 29 5.96 -5.05 4.02
N THR A 30 7.29 -5.21 4.03
CA THR A 30 7.98 -6.36 3.43
C THR A 30 8.86 -6.98 4.49
N TRP A 31 8.83 -8.30 4.66
CA TRP A 31 9.72 -8.96 5.62
C TRP A 31 10.31 -10.25 5.09
N THR A 32 11.39 -10.68 5.73
CA THR A 32 12.04 -11.97 5.48
C THR A 32 12.33 -12.67 6.80
N SER A 33 12.13 -13.98 6.86
CA SER A 33 12.44 -14.77 8.05
C SER A 33 13.93 -15.10 8.12
N LEU A 34 14.54 -14.93 9.28
CA LEU A 34 15.89 -15.40 9.57
C LEU A 34 15.83 -16.81 10.14
N ARG A 35 16.54 -17.73 9.49
CA ARG A 35 16.69 -19.12 9.93
C ARG A 35 18.15 -19.49 10.06
N ASP A 36 18.45 -20.43 10.95
CA ASP A 36 19.80 -20.94 11.10
C ASP A 36 20.08 -21.98 10.00
N GLN A 37 21.29 -22.54 10.00
CA GLN A 37 21.68 -23.54 9.01
C GLN A 37 20.89 -24.86 9.14
N GLN A 38 20.25 -25.10 10.28
CA GLN A 38 19.40 -26.26 10.54
C GLN A 38 17.92 -25.98 10.25
N GLY A 39 17.59 -24.74 9.83
CA GLY A 39 16.23 -24.31 9.50
C GLY A 39 15.41 -23.79 10.69
N TYR A 40 15.98 -23.72 11.90
CA TYR A 40 15.28 -23.18 13.06
C TYR A 40 15.02 -21.69 12.90
N TRP A 41 13.82 -21.27 13.30
CA TRP A 41 13.42 -19.87 13.27
C TRP A 41 14.19 -19.08 14.33
N MET A 42 14.90 -18.03 13.91
CA MET A 42 15.60 -17.12 14.82
C MET A 42 14.97 -15.72 14.84
N GLY A 43 14.14 -15.38 13.86
CA GLY A 43 13.50 -14.08 13.82
C GLY A 43 13.00 -13.68 12.43
N LEU A 44 12.73 -12.39 12.27
CA LEU A 44 12.41 -11.77 11.00
C LEU A 44 13.06 -10.40 10.89
N VAL A 45 13.32 -9.97 9.66
CA VAL A 45 13.68 -8.59 9.32
C VAL A 45 12.52 -8.02 8.51
N ALA A 46 11.96 -6.90 8.97
CA ALA A 46 10.86 -6.21 8.31
C ALA A 46 11.27 -4.78 7.91
N ILE A 47 10.78 -4.35 6.76
CA ILE A 47 10.88 -2.99 6.24
C ILE A 47 9.46 -2.43 6.20
N PHE A 48 9.25 -1.32 6.89
CA PHE A 48 8.02 -0.56 6.88
C PHE A 48 8.24 0.70 6.05
N ARG A 49 7.46 0.88 5.00
CA ARG A 49 7.51 2.07 4.14
C ARG A 49 6.22 2.85 4.31
N ASP A 50 6.33 4.11 4.74
CA ASP A 50 5.21 5.04 4.71
C ASP A 50 4.91 5.43 3.26
N VAL A 51 3.73 5.05 2.79
CA VAL A 51 3.23 5.32 1.43
C VAL A 51 2.02 6.25 1.45
N THR A 52 1.77 6.94 2.57
CA THR A 52 0.62 7.84 2.75
C THR A 52 0.56 8.92 1.68
N GLU A 53 1.69 9.56 1.38
CA GLU A 53 1.73 10.61 0.36
C GLU A 53 1.42 10.06 -1.04
N ARG A 54 1.97 8.89 -1.39
CA ARG A 54 1.69 8.21 -2.66
C ARG A 54 0.20 7.89 -2.77
N HIS A 55 -0.37 7.28 -1.74
CA HIS A 55 -1.78 6.90 -1.70
C HIS A 55 -2.70 8.13 -1.84
N HIS A 56 -2.39 9.25 -1.18
CA HIS A 56 -3.17 10.49 -1.35
C HIS A 56 -3.06 11.10 -2.76
N LYS A 57 -1.89 11.03 -3.39
CA LYS A 57 -1.73 11.49 -4.79
C LYS A 57 -2.57 10.63 -5.74
N GLU A 58 -2.45 9.30 -5.62
CA GLU A 58 -3.22 8.35 -6.43
C GLU A 58 -4.73 8.51 -6.22
N TYR A 59 -5.16 8.64 -4.97
CA TYR A 59 -6.57 8.88 -4.63
C TYR A 59 -7.09 10.17 -5.27
N ARG A 60 -6.35 11.29 -5.16
CA ARG A 60 -6.77 12.57 -5.76
C ARG A 60 -6.89 12.48 -7.27
N ILE A 61 -5.93 11.84 -7.94
CA ILE A 61 -5.96 11.65 -9.39
C ILE A 61 -7.18 10.81 -9.77
N ARG A 62 -7.39 9.67 -9.10
CA ARG A 62 -8.52 8.77 -9.38
C ARG A 62 -9.86 9.44 -9.12
N HIS A 63 -9.96 10.18 -8.02
CA HIS A 63 -11.16 10.92 -7.67
C HIS A 63 -11.47 12.01 -8.69
N ALA A 64 -10.47 12.80 -9.09
CA ALA A 64 -10.64 13.81 -10.14
C ALA A 64 -11.09 13.19 -11.47
N PHE A 65 -10.49 12.06 -11.87
CA PHE A 65 -10.89 11.34 -13.07
C PHE A 65 -12.35 10.88 -12.98
N HIS A 66 -12.74 10.23 -11.87
CA HIS A 66 -14.13 9.79 -11.66
C HIS A 66 -15.13 10.95 -11.74
N LEU A 67 -14.84 12.08 -11.10
CA LEU A 67 -15.69 13.27 -11.17
C LEU A 67 -15.85 13.78 -12.61
N LEU A 68 -14.74 13.90 -13.36
CA LEU A 68 -14.78 14.33 -14.74
C LEU A 68 -15.58 13.36 -15.62
N SER A 69 -15.39 12.05 -15.43
CA SER A 69 -16.15 11.03 -16.15
C SER A 69 -17.65 11.13 -15.87
N SER A 70 -18.06 11.28 -14.61
CA SER A 70 -19.48 11.43 -14.25
C SER A 70 -20.11 12.69 -14.85
N LEU A 71 -19.38 13.81 -14.88
CA LEU A 71 -19.87 15.04 -15.53
C LEU A 71 -20.02 14.86 -17.06
N MET A 72 -19.10 14.15 -17.70
CA MET A 72 -19.19 13.86 -19.13
C MET A 72 -20.40 12.99 -19.47
N GLU A 73 -20.67 11.96 -18.66
CA GLU A 73 -21.86 11.11 -18.82
C GLU A 73 -23.16 11.92 -18.72
N GLU A 74 -23.21 12.89 -17.81
CA GLU A 74 -24.36 13.79 -17.66
C GLU A 74 -24.55 14.69 -18.90
N MET A 75 -23.46 15.19 -19.48
CA MET A 75 -23.52 16.03 -20.69
C MET A 75 -23.99 15.27 -21.94
N VAL A 76 -23.75 13.96 -22.02
CA VAL A 76 -24.19 13.11 -23.16
C VAL A 76 -25.71 12.93 -23.21
N HIS A 77 -26.43 13.21 -22.11
CA HIS A 77 -27.90 13.15 -22.04
C HIS A 77 -28.59 14.51 -22.19
N LEU A 78 -27.84 15.61 -22.37
CA LEU A 78 -28.45 16.90 -22.69
C LEU A 78 -28.98 16.85 -24.14
N PRO A 79 -30.29 17.07 -24.38
CA PRO A 79 -30.77 17.25 -25.73
C PRO A 79 -30.09 18.49 -26.30
N CYS A 80 -29.22 18.27 -27.29
CA CYS A 80 -28.65 19.33 -28.12
C CYS A 80 -29.83 20.13 -28.70
N LYS A 81 -30.08 21.33 -28.17
CA LYS A 81 -30.99 22.32 -28.74
C LYS A 81 -30.19 23.30 -29.59
#